data_AF-A0A4K7HCC4-F1
#
_entry.id   AF-A0A4K7HCC4-F1
#
_cell.length_a   1.000
_cell.length_b   1.000
_cell.length_c   1.000
_cell.angle_alpha   90.00
_cell.angle_beta   90.00
_cell.angle_gamma   90.00
#
_symmetry.space_group_name_H-M   'P 1'
#
loop_
_entity.id
_entity.type
_entity.pdbx_description
1 polymer ?
#
loop_
_entity_poly.entity_id
_entity_poly.type
_entity_poly.pdbx_seq_one_letter_code
_entity_poly.pdbx_strand_id
1 'polypeptide(L)'
;MEQLHFITKLLDIKDPNIQILDIINKDTHKEIIAKLDYEAPSCPECGNQLKKYDFQKPSKIPYLETTGMPTRILLRKRRFKCYHCSKMMVAETSIVKKNHQIPRIINQKIAQKLIEKISMTDIAHQLAISTSTVIRKLNDSHFEHDFSRLPEIMSWDVETVRGVTVSIGR
;
A
#
# COMPACT_ATOMS: atom_id res chain seq x y z
N MET A 1 6.97 24.88 10.22
CA MET A 1 6.69 23.99 9.06
C MET A 1 7.86 23.07 8.68
N GLU A 2 9.11 23.43 9.01
CA GLU A 2 10.30 22.68 8.57
C GLU A 2 10.42 21.27 9.17
N GLN A 3 10.06 21.07 10.45
CA GLN A 3 10.13 19.74 11.10
C GLN A 3 9.21 18.71 10.43
N LEU A 4 7.98 19.08 10.07
CA LEU A 4 7.03 18.17 9.40
C LEU A 4 7.45 17.84 7.98
N HIS A 5 8.08 18.79 7.27
CA HIS A 5 8.66 18.56 5.95
C HIS A 5 9.84 17.57 6.01
N PHE A 6 10.64 17.62 7.08
CA PHE A 6 11.69 16.64 7.31
C PHE A 6 11.11 15.23 7.56
N ILE A 7 10.02 15.14 8.31
CA ILE A 7 9.36 13.86 8.59
C ILE A 7 8.73 13.25 7.32
N THR A 8 8.13 14.04 6.43
CA THR A 8 7.64 13.52 5.13
C THR A 8 8.75 12.89 4.29
N LYS A 9 9.95 13.47 4.32
CA LYS A 9 11.14 12.93 3.63
C LYS A 9 11.65 11.64 4.28
N LEU A 10 11.70 11.59 5.62
CA LEU A 10 12.11 10.39 6.36
C LEU A 10 11.16 9.20 6.13
N LEU A 11 9.87 9.45 6.01
CA LEU A 11 8.86 8.42 5.79
C LEU A 11 8.74 8.00 4.31
N ASP A 12 9.57 8.54 3.41
CA ASP A 12 9.50 8.34 1.95
C ASP A 12 8.08 8.59 1.37
N ILE A 13 7.36 9.56 1.94
CA ILE A 13 6.06 9.99 1.40
C ILE A 13 6.34 10.96 0.25
N LYS A 14 6.22 10.44 -0.98
CA LYS A 14 6.54 11.19 -2.22
C LYS A 14 5.42 12.14 -2.69
N ASP A 15 4.24 12.07 -2.09
CA ASP A 15 3.08 12.85 -2.53
C ASP A 15 3.10 14.26 -1.90
N PRO A 16 3.25 15.34 -2.71
CA PRO A 16 3.34 16.70 -2.19
C PRO A 16 2.00 17.22 -1.64
N ASN A 17 0.87 16.59 -1.98
CA ASN A 17 -0.46 17.03 -1.55
C ASN A 17 -0.85 16.48 -0.16
N ILE A 18 0.00 15.64 0.43
CA ILE A 18 -0.22 15.09 1.76
C ILE A 18 0.44 16.00 2.80
N GLN A 19 -0.37 16.53 3.70
CA GLN A 19 0.08 17.32 4.83
C GLN A 19 -0.03 16.47 6.10
N ILE A 20 1.11 16.22 6.75
CA ILE A 20 1.13 15.63 8.10
C ILE A 20 0.69 16.70 9.08
N LEU A 21 -0.32 16.38 9.88
CA LEU A 21 -0.87 17.24 10.91
C LEU A 21 -0.20 16.98 12.26
N ASP A 22 -0.09 15.70 12.63
CA ASP A 22 0.42 15.30 13.94
C ASP A 22 0.88 13.83 13.93
N ILE A 23 1.68 13.45 14.93
CA ILE A 23 2.17 12.08 15.15
C ILE A 23 1.93 11.72 16.62
N ILE A 24 1.08 10.73 16.83
CA ILE A 24 0.71 10.24 18.16
C ILE A 24 1.40 8.90 18.39
N ASN A 25 2.20 8.81 19.45
CA ASN A 25 2.72 7.53 19.93
C ASN A 25 1.72 6.93 20.91
N LYS A 26 1.19 5.74 20.58
CA LYS A 26 0.43 4.91 21.53
C LYS A 26 1.35 3.80 22.05
N ASP A 27 0.93 3.17 23.13
CA ASP A 27 1.70 2.07 23.75
C ASP A 27 1.93 0.88 22.81
N THR A 28 1.05 0.69 21.83
CA THR A 28 1.09 -0.46 20.89
C THR A 28 1.53 -0.10 19.47
N HIS A 29 1.36 1.16 19.04
CA HIS A 29 1.63 1.58 17.68
C HIS A 29 1.73 3.10 17.55
N LYS A 30 2.31 3.58 16.46
CA LYS A 30 2.36 5.00 16.10
C LYS A 30 1.25 5.33 15.11
N GLU A 31 0.58 6.45 15.32
CA GLU A 31 -0.42 6.99 14.39
C GLU A 31 0.08 8.31 13.80
N ILE A 32 0.22 8.35 12.48
CA ILE A 32 0.54 9.57 11.73
C ILE A 32 -0.78 10.13 11.19
N ILE A 33 -1.19 11.28 11.69
CA ILE A 33 -2.40 11.97 11.24
C ILE A 33 -2.04 12.82 10.03
N ALA A 34 -2.67 12.55 8.90
CA ALA A 34 -2.42 13.26 7.66
C ALA A 34 -3.71 13.64 6.94
N LYS A 35 -3.67 14.73 6.17
CA LYS A 35 -4.75 15.14 5.26
C LYS A 35 -4.21 15.23 3.84
N LEU A 36 -5.03 14.78 2.89
CA LEU A 36 -4.79 14.92 1.46
C LEU A 36 -5.74 15.99 0.93
N ASP A 37 -5.18 17.10 0.45
CA ASP A 37 -5.93 18.23 -0.08
C ASP A 37 -5.16 18.90 -1.21
N TYR A 38 -5.84 19.14 -2.33
CA TYR A 38 -5.30 19.84 -3.50
C TYR A 38 -6.42 20.65 -4.16
N GLU A 39 -6.08 21.41 -5.20
CA GLU A 39 -7.04 22.24 -5.93
C GLU A 39 -8.12 21.40 -6.60
N ALA A 40 -9.33 21.93 -6.68
CA ALA A 40 -10.44 21.17 -7.19
C ALA A 40 -10.30 20.98 -8.72
N PRO A 41 -10.20 19.73 -9.21
CA PRO A 41 -10.06 19.48 -10.64
C PRO A 41 -11.39 19.69 -11.37
N SER A 42 -11.37 19.66 -12.70
CA SER A 42 -12.57 19.69 -13.51
C SER A 42 -13.36 18.37 -13.41
N CYS A 43 -14.67 18.46 -13.51
CA CYS A 43 -15.55 17.28 -13.48
C CYS A 43 -15.33 16.44 -14.75
N PRO A 44 -15.04 15.13 -14.64
CA PRO A 44 -14.81 14.27 -15.80
C PRO A 44 -16.05 14.07 -16.68
N GLU A 45 -17.22 14.48 -16.21
CA GLU A 45 -18.52 14.12 -16.79
C GLU A 45 -19.20 15.30 -17.47
N CYS A 46 -18.99 16.52 -16.96
CA CYS A 46 -19.59 17.73 -17.53
C CYS A 46 -18.57 18.86 -17.75
N GLY A 47 -17.27 18.62 -17.52
CA GLY A 47 -16.20 19.62 -17.70
C GLY A 47 -16.17 20.77 -16.68
N ASN A 48 -17.27 21.02 -15.97
CA ASN A 48 -17.39 22.09 -14.98
C ASN A 48 -16.43 21.92 -13.78
N GLN A 49 -16.00 23.05 -13.21
CA GLN A 49 -15.11 23.05 -12.05
C GLN A 49 -15.80 22.46 -10.81
N LEU A 50 -15.12 21.56 -10.11
CA LEU A 50 -15.58 21.04 -8.84
C LEU A 50 -15.30 22.05 -7.72
N LYS A 51 -16.04 21.97 -6.61
CA LYS A 51 -15.67 22.70 -5.39
C LYS A 51 -15.32 21.74 -4.27
N LYS A 52 -14.46 22.20 -3.37
CA LYS A 52 -14.15 21.51 -2.12
C LYS A 52 -15.43 21.35 -1.31
N TYR A 53 -15.66 20.13 -0.85
CA TYR A 53 -16.76 19.80 0.04
C TYR A 53 -16.16 19.46 1.41
N ASP A 54 -16.52 18.32 1.98
CA ASP A 54 -16.01 17.82 3.25
C ASP A 54 -14.78 16.91 3.10
N PHE A 55 -14.30 16.38 4.22
CA PHE A 55 -13.31 15.31 4.25
C PHE A 55 -14.00 13.97 4.49
N GLN A 56 -13.43 12.90 3.94
CA GLN A 56 -13.83 11.54 4.29
C GLN A 56 -13.41 11.19 5.72
N LYS A 57 -14.13 10.23 6.32
CA LYS A 57 -13.66 9.52 7.53
C LYS A 57 -12.20 9.06 7.32
N PRO A 58 -11.30 9.27 8.31
CA PRO A 58 -9.90 8.88 8.17
C PRO A 58 -9.76 7.40 7.81
N SER A 59 -9.01 7.11 6.74
CA SER A 59 -8.65 5.75 6.37
C SER A 59 -7.43 5.31 7.18
N LYS A 60 -7.49 4.13 7.78
CA LYS A 60 -6.36 3.54 8.52
C LYS A 60 -5.46 2.78 7.55
N ILE A 61 -4.30 3.33 7.21
CA ILE A 61 -3.39 2.75 6.23
C ILE A 61 -2.18 2.17 6.96
N PRO A 62 -1.90 0.86 6.90
CA PRO A 62 -0.69 0.29 7.49
C PRO A 62 0.55 0.83 6.75
N TYR A 63 1.60 1.13 7.49
CA TYR A 63 2.86 1.64 6.93
C TYR A 63 4.08 0.89 7.50
N LEU A 64 5.26 1.24 7.02
CA LEU A 64 6.51 0.67 7.53
C LEU A 64 6.69 1.01 9.00
N GLU A 65 7.25 0.07 9.76
CA GLU A 65 7.56 0.27 11.18
C GLU A 65 8.50 1.46 11.40
N THR A 66 8.33 2.15 12.53
CA THR A 66 9.17 3.31 12.87
C THR A 66 9.64 3.20 14.32
N THR A 67 10.95 3.09 14.51
CA THR A 67 11.56 2.89 15.84
C THR A 67 11.10 1.59 16.51
N GLY A 68 10.99 0.51 15.73
CA GLY A 68 10.55 -0.81 16.24
C GLY A 68 9.07 -0.90 16.61
N MET A 69 8.27 0.14 16.34
CA MET A 69 6.82 0.12 16.57
C MET A 69 6.05 0.08 15.24
N PRO A 70 4.96 -0.70 15.15
CA PRO A 70 4.06 -0.64 14.02
C PRO A 70 3.52 0.77 13.80
N THR A 71 3.45 1.22 12.55
CA THR A 71 2.99 2.56 12.20
C THR A 71 1.75 2.49 11.31
N ARG A 72 0.78 3.37 11.57
CA ARG A 72 -0.42 3.52 10.75
C ARG A 72 -0.61 4.99 10.38
N ILE A 73 -0.93 5.24 9.13
CA ILE A 73 -1.30 6.57 8.65
C ILE A 73 -2.82 6.70 8.71
N LEU A 74 -3.31 7.69 9.45
CA LEU A 74 -4.70 8.11 9.47
C LEU A 74 -4.90 9.20 8.41
N LEU A 75 -5.26 8.79 7.20
CA LEU A 75 -5.37 9.71 6.06
C LEU A 75 -6.81 10.20 5.87
N ARG A 76 -7.02 11.52 6.01
CA ARG A 76 -8.27 12.20 5.65
C ARG A 76 -8.19 12.67 4.19
N LYS A 77 -9.03 12.12 3.32
CA LYS A 77 -9.08 12.50 1.90
C LYS A 77 -10.13 13.58 1.67
N ARG A 78 -9.79 14.64 0.94
CA ARG A 78 -10.75 15.68 0.52
C ARG A 78 -11.78 15.12 -0.46
N ARG A 79 -13.05 15.51 -0.29
CA ARG A 79 -14.12 15.27 -1.27
C ARG A 79 -14.40 16.54 -2.07
N PHE A 80 -14.72 16.35 -3.35
CA PHE A 80 -15.06 17.38 -4.31
C PHE A 80 -16.45 17.12 -4.85
N LYS A 81 -17.29 18.16 -4.94
CA LYS A 81 -18.66 18.07 -5.46
C LYS A 81 -18.82 18.91 -6.72
N CYS A 82 -19.42 18.34 -7.75
CA CYS A 82 -19.93 19.11 -8.89
C CYS A 82 -21.32 19.63 -8.55
N TYR A 83 -21.57 20.92 -8.70
CA TYR A 83 -22.89 21.50 -8.47
C TYR A 83 -23.81 21.42 -9.70
N HIS A 84 -23.28 21.15 -10.89
CA HIS A 84 -24.06 20.99 -12.11
C HIS A 84 -24.63 19.57 -12.26
N CYS A 85 -23.80 18.54 -12.06
CA CYS A 85 -24.20 17.13 -12.23
C CYS A 85 -24.31 16.36 -10.90
N SER A 86 -24.12 17.02 -9.76
CA SER A 86 -24.14 16.42 -8.41
C SER A 86 -23.16 15.27 -8.16
N LYS A 87 -22.22 14.98 -9.06
CA LYS A 87 -21.21 13.92 -8.89
C LYS A 87 -20.16 14.31 -7.85
N MET A 88 -19.71 13.29 -7.11
CA MET A 88 -18.71 13.40 -6.05
C MET A 88 -17.41 12.71 -6.48
N MET A 89 -16.28 13.33 -6.17
CA MET A 89 -14.94 12.76 -6.35
C MET A 89 -14.16 12.84 -5.05
N VAL A 90 -13.26 11.88 -4.84
CA VAL A 90 -12.35 11.85 -3.70
C VAL A 90 -10.95 12.14 -4.20
N ALA A 91 -10.17 12.89 -3.42
CA ALA A 91 -8.76 13.13 -3.68
C ALA A 91 -7.98 11.80 -3.79
N GLU A 92 -7.20 11.64 -4.86
CA GLU A 92 -6.38 10.46 -5.12
C GLU A 92 -4.92 10.70 -4.71
N THR A 93 -4.21 9.63 -4.36
CA THR A 93 -2.81 9.69 -3.91
C THR A 93 -2.04 8.48 -4.42
N SER A 94 -0.72 8.63 -4.61
CA SER A 94 0.17 7.56 -5.05
C SER A 94 0.46 6.52 -3.95
N ILE A 95 0.24 6.83 -2.67
CA ILE A 95 0.50 5.90 -1.55
C ILE A 95 -0.42 4.67 -1.67
N VAL A 96 -1.71 4.90 -1.93
CA VAL A 96 -2.75 3.88 -1.95
C VAL A 96 -3.65 4.07 -3.16
N LYS A 97 -3.80 3.01 -3.95
CA LYS A 97 -4.72 2.97 -5.10
C LYS A 97 -6.16 3.24 -4.66
N LYS A 98 -6.98 3.77 -5.59
CA LYS A 98 -8.42 3.93 -5.38
C LYS A 98 -9.06 2.61 -4.93
N ASN A 99 -9.97 2.68 -3.96
CA ASN A 99 -10.67 1.53 -3.36
C ASN A 99 -9.76 0.47 -2.69
N HIS A 100 -8.50 0.79 -2.44
CA HIS A 100 -7.59 -0.06 -1.69
C HIS A 100 -7.23 0.60 -0.35
N GLN A 101 -6.79 -0.21 0.60
CA GLN A 101 -6.33 0.25 1.92
C GLN A 101 -4.85 -0.05 2.17
N ILE A 102 -4.29 -1.06 1.48
CA ILE A 102 -2.91 -1.48 1.63
C ILE A 102 -2.04 -0.73 0.61
N PRO A 103 -0.99 -0.01 1.07
CA PRO A 103 -0.07 0.67 0.18
C PRO A 103 0.74 -0.26 -0.72
N ARG A 104 1.21 0.29 -1.83
CA ARG A 104 2.14 -0.43 -2.73
C ARG A 104 3.44 -0.83 -2.02
N ILE A 105 3.96 0.03 -1.15
CA ILE A 105 5.20 -0.21 -0.40
C ILE A 105 5.09 -1.43 0.53
N ILE A 106 3.94 -1.62 1.18
CA ILE A 106 3.68 -2.82 2.01
C ILE A 106 3.64 -4.07 1.13
N ASN A 107 2.96 -4.01 -0.02
CA ASN A 107 2.92 -5.16 -0.94
C ASN A 107 4.31 -5.55 -1.45
N GLN A 108 5.19 -4.58 -1.70
CA GLN A 108 6.59 -4.84 -2.07
C GLN A 108 7.36 -5.47 -0.91
N LYS A 109 7.14 -5.00 0.33
CA LYS A 109 7.80 -5.56 1.52
C LYS A 109 7.33 -6.98 1.84
N ILE A 110 6.04 -7.28 1.63
CA ILE A 110 5.50 -8.65 1.72
C ILE A 110 6.25 -9.56 0.74
N ALA A 111 6.34 -9.16 -0.53
CA ALA A 111 7.04 -9.95 -1.54
C ALA A 111 8.51 -10.20 -1.18
N GLN A 112 9.22 -9.17 -0.70
CA GLN A 112 10.60 -9.31 -0.22
C GLN A 112 10.71 -10.35 0.92
N LYS A 113 9.85 -10.26 1.95
CA LYS A 113 9.92 -11.17 3.10
C LYS A 113 9.51 -12.61 2.77
N LEU A 114 8.61 -12.78 1.80
CA LEU A 114 8.26 -14.11 1.27
C LEU A 114 9.47 -14.77 0.58
N ILE A 115 10.28 -13.99 -0.15
CA ILE A 115 11.53 -14.47 -0.77
C ILE A 115 12.56 -14.86 0.31
N GLU A 116 12.63 -14.12 1.42
CA GLU A 116 13.48 -14.40 2.59
C GLU A 116 13.04 -15.65 3.39
N LYS A 117 12.00 -16.38 2.94
CA LYS A 117 11.43 -17.58 3.59
C LYS A 117 10.97 -17.36 5.04
N ILE A 118 10.57 -16.13 5.37
CA ILE A 118 9.95 -15.80 6.67
C ILE A 118 8.53 -16.39 6.70
N SER A 119 8.09 -16.89 7.86
CA SER A 119 6.73 -17.43 7.99
C SER A 119 5.66 -16.36 7.73
N MET A 120 4.55 -16.74 7.11
CA MET A 120 3.46 -15.80 6.79
C MET A 120 2.87 -15.13 8.05
N THR A 121 2.89 -15.82 9.19
CA THR A 121 2.46 -15.30 10.49
C THR A 121 3.41 -14.21 11.00
N ASP A 122 4.72 -14.42 10.86
CA ASP A 122 5.71 -13.43 11.29
C ASP A 122 5.70 -12.20 10.37
N ILE A 123 5.52 -12.40 9.06
CA ILE A 123 5.34 -11.30 8.10
C ILE A 123 4.12 -10.46 8.48
N ALA A 124 3.00 -11.11 8.79
CA ALA A 124 1.77 -10.43 9.18
C ALA A 124 1.95 -9.62 10.46
N HIS A 125 2.63 -10.19 11.47
CA HIS A 125 2.94 -9.53 12.73
C HIS A 125 3.83 -8.29 12.53
N GLN A 126 4.95 -8.45 11.79
CA GLN A 126 5.91 -7.36 11.54
C GLN A 126 5.31 -6.20 10.74
N LEU A 127 4.43 -6.49 9.77
CA LEU A 127 3.79 -5.46 8.94
C LEU A 127 2.45 -4.98 9.52
N ALA A 128 2.04 -5.49 10.67
CA ALA A 128 0.76 -5.21 11.32
C ALA A 128 -0.46 -5.36 10.38
N ILE A 129 -0.44 -6.42 9.57
CA ILE A 129 -1.50 -6.83 8.63
C ILE A 129 -2.05 -8.21 9.01
N SER A 130 -3.12 -8.64 8.35
CA SER A 130 -3.64 -9.99 8.53
C SER A 130 -2.81 -11.02 7.75
N THR A 131 -2.72 -12.24 8.27
CA THR A 131 -2.12 -13.39 7.56
C THR A 131 -2.82 -13.65 6.22
N SER A 132 -4.14 -13.48 6.17
CA SER A 132 -4.93 -13.61 4.95
C SER A 132 -4.50 -12.64 3.84
N THR A 133 -4.02 -11.44 4.21
CA THR A 133 -3.47 -10.47 3.27
C THR A 133 -2.18 -10.97 2.64
N VAL A 134 -1.29 -11.58 3.44
CA VAL A 134 -0.04 -12.17 2.97
C VAL A 134 -0.33 -13.32 2.00
N ILE A 135 -1.27 -14.20 2.35
CA ILE A 135 -1.70 -15.33 1.50
C ILE A 135 -2.26 -14.84 0.17
N ARG A 136 -3.17 -13.84 0.17
CA ARG A 136 -3.70 -13.27 -1.08
C ARG A 136 -2.58 -12.70 -1.95
N LYS A 137 -1.61 -12.02 -1.35
CA LYS A 137 -0.49 -11.44 -2.09
C LYS A 137 0.44 -12.48 -2.70
N LEU A 138 0.63 -13.60 -2.00
CA LEU A 138 1.36 -14.77 -2.51
C LEU A 138 0.61 -15.43 -3.67
N ASN A 139 -0.71 -15.56 -3.58
CA ASN A 139 -1.51 -16.13 -4.67
C ASN A 139 -1.57 -15.20 -5.89
N ASP A 140 -1.52 -13.88 -5.70
CA ASP A 140 -1.46 -12.91 -6.81
C ASP A 140 -0.15 -13.01 -7.63
N SER A 141 0.93 -13.56 -7.06
CA SER A 141 2.19 -13.74 -7.79
C SER A 141 2.12 -14.97 -8.70
N HIS A 142 1.56 -14.76 -9.88
CA HIS A 142 1.72 -15.69 -10.99
C HIS A 142 2.93 -15.29 -11.82
N PHE A 143 3.80 -16.26 -12.08
CA PHE A 143 4.84 -16.11 -13.08
C PHE A 143 4.31 -16.72 -14.37
N GLU A 144 4.14 -15.91 -15.41
CA GLU A 144 3.93 -16.45 -16.75
C GLU A 144 5.29 -16.96 -17.25
N HIS A 145 5.30 -18.21 -17.70
CA HIS A 145 6.47 -18.83 -18.31
C HIS A 145 6.16 -19.06 -19.78
N ASP A 146 7.04 -18.61 -20.65
CA ASP A 146 6.95 -18.92 -22.07
C ASP A 146 7.53 -20.31 -22.31
N PHE A 147 6.66 -21.32 -22.35
CA PHE A 147 7.03 -22.71 -22.66
C PHE A 147 7.01 -23.00 -24.17
N SER A 148 6.98 -21.99 -25.04
CA SER A 148 6.89 -22.20 -26.50
C SER A 148 8.12 -22.87 -27.12
N ARG A 149 9.26 -22.87 -26.42
CA ARG A 149 10.51 -23.49 -26.88
C ARG A 149 11.23 -24.22 -25.74
N LEU A 150 11.74 -25.41 -26.03
CA LEU A 150 12.59 -26.16 -25.12
C LEU A 150 14.03 -25.61 -25.19
N PRO A 151 14.68 -25.32 -24.05
CA PRO A 151 16.10 -24.97 -24.05
C PRO A 151 16.96 -26.14 -24.54
N GLU A 152 18.12 -25.83 -25.13
CA GLU A 152 19.05 -26.82 -25.69
C GLU A 152 19.67 -27.74 -24.62
N ILE A 153 19.85 -27.22 -23.41
CA ILE A 153 20.37 -27.96 -22.26
C ILE A 153 19.43 -27.71 -21.08
N MET A 154 18.92 -28.80 -20.48
CA MET A 154 18.07 -28.78 -19.30
C MET A 154 18.78 -29.50 -18.15
N SER A 155 18.94 -28.83 -17.02
CA SER A 155 19.38 -29.44 -15.77
C SER A 155 18.19 -29.58 -14.81
N TRP A 156 18.17 -30.68 -14.06
CA TRP A 156 17.10 -31.01 -13.12
C TRP A 156 17.71 -31.35 -11.77
N ASP A 157 17.10 -30.83 -10.71
CA ASP A 157 17.49 -31.05 -9.32
C ASP A 157 16.27 -31.52 -8.53
N VAL A 158 16.48 -32.36 -7.52
CA VAL A 158 15.40 -32.98 -6.73
C VAL A 158 15.50 -32.50 -5.29
N GLU A 159 14.55 -31.65 -4.90
CA GLU A 159 14.40 -31.24 -3.51
C GLU A 159 13.24 -32.01 -2.85
N THR A 160 13.55 -32.75 -1.79
CA THR A 160 12.53 -33.40 -0.96
C THR A 160 12.06 -32.44 0.13
N VAL A 161 10.87 -31.87 -0.06
CA VAL A 161 10.18 -31.08 0.96
C VAL A 161 9.26 -32.02 1.75
N ARG A 162 9.30 -31.97 3.09
CA ARG A 162 8.47 -32.84 3.94
C ARG A 162 6.98 -32.67 3.56
N GLY A 163 6.38 -33.73 2.99
CA GLY A 163 4.94 -33.84 2.76
C GLY A 163 4.46 -33.66 1.31
N VAL A 164 5.27 -33.13 0.39
CA VAL A 164 4.95 -33.10 -1.05
C VAL A 164 6.26 -33.09 -1.84
N THR A 165 6.51 -34.11 -2.66
CA THR A 165 7.56 -34.07 -3.70
C THR A 165 7.13 -33.09 -4.79
N VAL A 166 7.84 -31.98 -4.93
CA VAL A 166 7.63 -31.03 -6.03
C VAL A 166 8.90 -30.99 -6.87
N SER A 167 8.83 -31.56 -8.07
CA SER A 167 9.86 -31.39 -9.08
C SER A 167 9.72 -29.99 -9.69
N ILE A 168 10.68 -29.11 -9.41
CA ILE A 168 10.74 -27.75 -9.95
C ILE A 168 11.71 -27.75 -11.14
N GLY A 169 11.18 -27.71 -12.36
CA GLY A 169 11.96 -27.32 -13.53
C GLY A 169 12.06 -25.80 -13.56
N ARG A 170 13.29 -25.26 -13.64
CA ARG A 170 13.52 -23.83 -13.88
C ARG A 170 13.37 -23.49 -15.36
#